data_AF-A0A178X3F5-F1
#
_entry.id   AF-A0A178X3F5-F1
#
_cell.length_a   1.000
_cell.length_b   1.000
_cell.length_c   1.000
_cell.angle_alpha   90.00
_cell.angle_beta   90.00
_cell.angle_gamma   90.00
#
_symmetry.space_group_name_H-M   'P 1'
#
loop_
_entity.id
_entity.type
_entity.pdbx_description
1 polymer ?
#
loop_
_entity_poly.entity_id
_entity_poly.type
_entity_poly.pdbx_seq_one_letter_code
_entity_poly.pdbx_strand_id
1 'polypeptide(L)'
;MAGRGLSFHAARLPLPTAPIRVELTSPEWVVWGGGPDDAAQRIRGSARDFCLRLTQHRGLAETGLAAIGEDAKAWLENARVFL
;
A
#
# COMPACT_ATOMS: atom_id res chain seq x y z
N MET A 1 10.23 -7.73 4.75
CA MET A 1 8.99 -6.96 4.51
C MET A 1 7.81 -7.94 4.43
N ALA A 2 7.23 -8.33 5.56
CA ALA A 2 6.25 -9.44 5.67
C ALA A 2 4.76 -8.99 5.63
N GLY A 3 4.46 -7.70 5.82
CA GLY A 3 3.08 -7.20 5.94
C GLY A 3 2.21 -7.35 4.68
N ARG A 4 2.82 -7.34 3.49
CA ARG A 4 2.09 -7.51 2.22
C ARG A 4 1.47 -8.91 2.11
N GLY A 5 2.26 -9.96 2.36
CA GLY A 5 1.78 -11.34 2.25
C GLY A 5 0.65 -11.65 3.25
N LEU A 6 0.76 -11.10 4.47
CA LEU A 6 -0.25 -11.27 5.52
C LEU A 6 -1.58 -10.57 5.20
N SER A 7 -1.55 -9.41 4.53
CA SER A 7 -2.77 -8.69 4.12
C SER A 7 -3.58 -9.49 3.10
N PHE A 8 -2.93 -10.03 2.06
CA PHE A 8 -3.60 -10.84 1.04
C PHE A 8 -4.12 -12.17 1.61
N HIS A 9 -3.32 -12.81 2.47
CA HIS A 9 -3.74 -14.02 3.18
C HIS A 9 -4.96 -13.77 4.07
N ALA A 10 -4.97 -12.69 4.84
CA ALA A 10 -6.11 -12.33 5.71
C ALA A 10 -7.37 -11.97 4.91
N ALA A 11 -7.21 -11.37 3.72
CA ALA A 11 -8.29 -11.06 2.80
C ALA A 11 -8.77 -12.27 1.98
N ARG A 12 -8.14 -13.45 2.12
CA ARG A 12 -8.33 -14.64 1.27
C ARG A 12 -8.21 -14.33 -0.23
N LEU A 13 -7.38 -13.35 -0.57
CA LEU A 13 -7.10 -12.97 -1.95
C LEU A 13 -5.86 -13.71 -2.46
N PRO A 14 -5.80 -14.04 -3.76
CA PRO A 14 -4.59 -14.60 -4.35
C PRO A 14 -3.42 -13.64 -4.15
N LEU A 15 -2.25 -14.20 -3.80
CA LEU A 15 -1.04 -13.41 -3.67
C LEU A 15 -0.75 -12.70 -5.01
N PRO A 16 -0.45 -11.40 -5.00
CA PRO A 16 -0.16 -10.68 -6.23
C PRO A 16 1.10 -11.27 -6.84
N THR A 17 0.99 -11.74 -8.08
CA THR A 17 2.09 -12.28 -8.88
C THR A 17 3.01 -11.18 -9.40
N ALA A 18 2.48 -9.95 -9.53
CA ALA A 18 3.24 -8.77 -9.91
C ALA A 18 3.78 -8.03 -8.67
N PRO A 19 5.02 -7.49 -8.73
CA PRO A 19 5.53 -6.64 -7.67
C PRO A 19 4.72 -5.34 -7.59
N ILE A 20 4.32 -4.96 -6.38
CA ILE A 20 3.71 -3.66 -6.08
C ILE A 20 4.80 -2.72 -5.58
N ARG A 21 4.94 -1.55 -6.21
CA ARG A 21 5.82 -0.49 -5.76
C ARG A 21 5.08 0.48 -4.87
N VAL A 22 5.59 0.70 -3.67
CA VAL A 22 5.05 1.71 -2.75
C VAL A 22 5.98 2.90 -2.80
N GLU A 23 5.46 4.07 -3.16
CA GLU A 23 6.19 5.34 -3.27
C GLU A 23 5.52 6.36 -2.35
N LEU A 24 6.01 6.45 -1.11
CA LEU A 24 5.41 7.33 -0.10
C LEU A 24 6.27 8.56 0.14
N THR A 25 5.64 9.73 0.15
CA THR A 25 6.30 11.00 0.49
C THR A 25 6.07 11.35 1.96
N SER A 26 7.12 11.79 2.64
CA SER A 26 7.00 12.47 3.94
C SER A 26 7.38 13.95 3.77
N PRO A 27 6.71 14.89 4.46
CA PRO A 27 7.07 16.30 4.42
C PRO A 27 8.49 16.58 4.94
N GLU A 28 9.05 15.70 5.76
CA GLU A 28 10.42 15.88 6.27
C GLU A 28 11.46 15.09 5.47
N TRP A 29 11.24 13.82 5.07
CA TRP A 29 12.28 13.02 4.40
C TRP A 29 11.78 12.03 3.32
N VAL A 30 12.77 11.59 2.52
CA VAL A 30 12.86 10.54 1.47
C VAL A 30 11.60 9.76 1.09
N VAL A 31 11.35 9.77 -0.22
CA VAL A 31 10.47 8.83 -0.94
C VAL A 31 10.91 7.40 -0.64
N TRP A 32 10.13 6.67 0.16
CA TRP A 32 10.38 5.24 0.35
C TRP A 32 9.79 4.49 -0.84
N GLY A 33 10.67 4.03 -1.74
CA GLY A 33 10.35 3.19 -2.89
C GLY A 33 10.56 1.71 -2.56
N GLY A 34 9.55 1.05 -2.02
CA GLY A 34 9.61 -0.40 -1.77
C GLY A 34 9.19 -1.16 -3.02
N GLY A 35 10.13 -1.78 -3.75
CA GLY A 35 9.87 -2.62 -4.92
C GLY A 35 10.55 -2.14 -6.22
N PRO A 36 10.57 -2.98 -7.27
CA PRO A 36 11.20 -2.65 -8.55
C PRO A 36 10.57 -1.41 -9.20
N ASP A 37 11.40 -0.60 -9.85
CA ASP A 37 10.97 0.67 -10.48
C ASP A 37 9.99 0.45 -11.64
N ASP A 38 10.07 -0.70 -12.30
CA ASP A 38 9.21 -1.11 -13.43
C ASP A 38 7.89 -1.79 -13.00
N ALA A 39 7.52 -1.70 -11.71
CA ALA A 39 6.26 -2.26 -11.25
C ALA A 39 5.06 -1.61 -11.95
N ALA A 40 4.24 -2.43 -12.62
CA ALA A 40 2.95 -2.01 -13.18
C ALA A 40 1.95 -1.60 -12.09
N GLN A 41 2.08 -2.19 -10.90
CA GLN A 41 1.27 -1.91 -9.73
C GLN A 41 1.98 -0.90 -8.82
N ARG A 42 1.37 0.25 -8.54
CA ARG A 42 2.00 1.31 -7.71
C ARG A 42 1.04 1.92 -6.70
N ILE A 43 1.56 2.32 -5.54
CA ILE A 43 0.84 3.11 -4.54
C ILE A 43 1.62 4.37 -4.26
N ARG A 44 0.96 5.52 -4.38
CA ARG A 44 1.53 6.84 -4.16
C ARG A 44 0.74 7.60 -3.11
N GLY A 45 1.42 8.44 -2.34
CA GLY A 45 0.78 9.39 -1.43
C GLY A 45 1.60 9.61 -0.18
N SER A 46 1.00 10.22 0.84
CA SER A 46 1.76 10.55 2.05
C SER A 46 2.00 9.32 2.92
N ALA A 47 3.19 9.22 3.52
CA ALA A 47 3.51 8.17 4.48
C ALA A 47 2.55 8.19 5.68
N ARG A 48 2.10 9.39 6.09
CA ARG A 48 1.12 9.59 7.15
C ARG A 48 -0.22 8.95 6.79
N ASP A 49 -0.74 9.25 5.62
CA ASP A 49 -2.00 8.69 5.13
C ASP A 49 -1.92 7.18 4.99
N PHE A 50 -0.77 6.67 4.53
CA PHE A 50 -0.53 5.24 4.43
C PHE A 50 -0.56 4.56 5.79
N CYS A 51 0.09 5.12 6.81
CA CYS A 51 0.01 4.62 8.18
C CYS A 51 -1.42 4.67 8.72
N LEU A 52 -2.14 5.79 8.55
CA LEU A 52 -3.54 5.94 8.98
C LEU A 52 -4.47 4.95 8.27
N ARG A 53 -4.21 4.66 7.00
CA ARG A 53 -4.97 3.69 6.23
C ARG A 53 -4.71 2.27 6.74
N LEU A 54 -3.45 1.89 6.93
CA LEU A 54 -3.07 0.56 7.41
C LEU A 54 -3.57 0.26 8.82
N THR A 55 -3.62 1.27 9.69
CA THR A 55 -4.21 1.17 11.04
C THR A 55 -5.72 1.36 11.06
N GLN A 56 -6.37 1.51 9.90
CA GLN A 56 -7.80 1.76 9.74
C GLN A 56 -8.36 2.98 10.48
N HIS A 57 -7.50 3.97 10.79
CA HIS A 57 -7.93 5.24 11.38
C HIS A 57 -8.65 6.15 10.38
N ARG A 58 -8.44 5.96 9.07
CA ARG A 58 -9.07 6.70 7.99
C ARG A 58 -9.53 5.76 6.88
N GLY A 59 -10.68 6.07 6.28
CA GLY A 59 -11.10 5.43 5.03
C GLY A 59 -10.18 5.80 3.87
N LEU A 60 -10.11 4.96 2.83
CA LEU A 60 -9.30 5.25 1.63
C LEU A 60 -9.73 6.54 0.92
N ALA A 61 -11.02 6.89 0.99
CA ALA A 61 -11.53 8.14 0.41
C ALA A 61 -11.12 9.40 1.21
N GLU A 62 -10.70 9.24 2.47
CA GLU A 62 -10.22 10.33 3.32
C GLU A 62 -8.70 10.50 3.24
N THR A 63 -8.00 9.62 2.52
CA THR A 63 -6.55 9.66 2.37
C THR A 63 -6.14 10.15 0.99
N GLY A 64 -5.03 10.87 0.90
CA GLY A 64 -4.44 11.28 -0.39
C GLY A 64 -3.70 10.15 -1.13
N LEU A 65 -4.09 8.90 -0.91
CA LEU A 65 -3.42 7.72 -1.48
C LEU A 65 -3.98 7.40 -2.86
N ALA A 66 -3.10 7.36 -3.86
CA ALA A 66 -3.41 6.93 -5.21
C ALA A 66 -2.89 5.50 -5.44
N ALA A 67 -3.78 4.61 -5.87
CA ALA A 67 -3.46 3.25 -6.31
C ALA A 67 -3.45 3.20 -7.84
N ILE A 68 -2.38 2.66 -8.43
CA ILE A 68 -2.24 2.42 -9.86
C ILE A 68 -2.19 0.91 -10.06
N GLY A 69 -3.19 0.38 -10.77
CA GLY A 69 -3.37 -1.05 -11.04
C GLY A 69 -4.28 -1.76 -10.03
N GLU A 70 -4.81 -2.91 -10.45
CA GLU A 70 -5.88 -3.63 -9.75
C GLU A 70 -5.43 -4.20 -8.39
N ASP A 71 -4.26 -4.84 -8.34
CA ASP A 71 -3.71 -5.40 -7.09
C ASP A 71 -3.35 -4.31 -6.07
N ALA A 72 -2.83 -3.18 -6.54
CA ALA A 72 -2.51 -2.04 -5.67
C ALA A 72 -3.77 -1.47 -5.02
N LYS A 73 -4.86 -1.35 -5.79
CA LYS A 73 -6.16 -0.89 -5.29
C LYS A 73 -6.76 -1.89 -4.31
N ALA A 74 -6.79 -3.17 -4.69
CA ALA A 74 -7.29 -4.24 -3.83
C ALA A 74 -6.52 -4.32 -2.51
N TRP A 75 -5.19 -4.14 -2.55
CA TRP A 75 -4.39 -4.10 -1.33
C TRP A 75 -4.72 -2.88 -0.46
N LEU A 76 -4.85 -1.68 -1.03
CA LEU A 76 -5.25 -0.49 -0.25
C LEU A 76 -6.65 -0.60 0.33
N GLU A 77 -7.59 -1.28 -0.33
CA GLU A 77 -8.94 -1.54 0.20
C GLU A 77 -8.93 -2.56 1.35
N ASN A 78 -7.97 -3.49 1.35
CA ASN A 78 -7.87 -4.57 2.34
C ASN A 78 -6.71 -4.41 3.33
N ALA A 79 -5.99 -3.29 3.26
CA ALA A 79 -4.77 -3.07 4.01
C ALA A 79 -5.04 -3.10 5.53
N ARG A 80 -4.24 -3.89 6.25
CA ARG A 80 -4.29 -4.01 7.72
C ARG A 80 -2.86 -4.08 8.27
N VAL A 81 -2.63 -3.47 9.42
CA VAL A 81 -1.44 -3.73 10.23
C VAL A 81 -1.54 -5.13 10.84
N PHE A 82 -0.48 -5.91 10.68
CA PHE A 82 -0.27 -7.17 11.39
C PHE A 82 0.94 -6.95 12.31
N LEU A 83 0.67 -6.89 13.62
CA LEU A 83 1.66 -6.81 14.69
C LEU A 83 2.05 -8.21 15.14
#